data_AF-A0A925MRW4-F1
#
_entry.id   AF-A0A925MRW4-F1
#
_cell.length_a   1.000
_cell.length_b   1.000
_cell.length_c   1.000
_cell.angle_alpha   90.00
_cell.angle_beta   90.00
_cell.angle_gamma   90.00
#
_symmetry.space_group_name_H-M   'P 1'
#
loop_
_entity.id
_entity.type
_entity.pdbx_description
1 polymer ?
#
loop_
_entity_poly.entity_id
_entity_poly.type
_entity_poly.pdbx_seq_one_letter_code
_entity_poly.pdbx_strand_id
1 'polypeptide(L)' 'DIPYLVSYVSQYVTLLPGDVIYTGTPGTTSAIKPGDVVEIEIEGVGLLRNKVAKSSGPAYMPPMAP' A
#
# COMPACT_ATOMS: atom_id res chain seq x y z
N ASP A 1 9.11 9.99 -11.65
CA ASP A 1 8.23 10.96 -10.98
C ASP A 1 6.77 10.62 -11.31
N ILE A 2 5.80 11.43 -10.88
CA ILE A 2 4.37 11.16 -11.12
C ILE A 2 4.02 11.10 -12.62
N PRO A 3 4.42 12.08 -13.48
CA PRO A 3 4.13 12.00 -14.91
C PRO A 3 4.69 10.74 -15.58
N TYR A 4 5.90 10.32 -15.20
CA TYR A 4 6.49 9.08 -15.69
C TYR A 4 5.65 7.84 -15.33
N LEU A 5 5.19 7.74 -14.09
CA LEU A 5 4.38 6.59 -13.64
C LEU A 5 3.06 6.49 -14.38
N VAL A 6 2.36 7.61 -14.55
CA VAL A 6 1.09 7.67 -15.30
C VAL A 6 1.31 7.23 -16.76
N SER A 7 2.33 7.79 -17.41
CA SER A 7 2.69 7.44 -18.78
C SER A 7 3.02 5.95 -18.93
N TYR A 8 3.90 5.42 -18.07
CA TYR A 8 4.33 4.03 -18.11
C TYR A 8 3.17 3.05 -17.92
N VAL A 9 2.33 3.25 -16.89
CA VAL A 9 1.18 2.35 -16.64
C VAL A 9 0.18 2.36 -17.81
N SER A 10 -0.06 3.55 -18.39
CA SER A 10 -1.01 3.71 -19.49
C SER A 10 -0.62 2.99 -20.79
N GLN A 11 0.63 2.54 -20.93
CA GLN A 11 1.08 1.73 -22.07
C GLN A 11 0.54 0.29 -22.03
N TYR A 12 0.12 -0.18 -20.85
CA TYR A 12 -0.29 -1.57 -20.62
C TYR A 12 -1.76 -1.70 -20.20
N VAL A 13 -2.31 -0.69 -19.54
CA VAL A 13 -3.68 -0.69 -19.03
C VAL A 13 -4.35 0.65 -19.34
N THR A 14 -5.61 0.63 -19.75
CA THR A 14 -6.41 1.87 -19.88
C THR A 14 -6.77 2.39 -18.51
N LEU A 15 -6.30 3.60 -18.17
CA LEU A 15 -6.67 4.31 -16.94
C LEU A 15 -8.04 4.97 -17.10
N LEU A 16 -8.91 4.78 -16.11
CA LEU A 16 -10.24 5.37 -16.03
C LEU A 16 -10.33 6.39 -14.88
N PRO A 17 -11.27 7.35 -14.95
CA PRO A 17 -11.51 8.27 -13.84
C PRO A 17 -11.82 7.51 -12.54
N GLY A 18 -11.05 7.81 -11.49
CA GLY A 18 -11.16 7.16 -10.18
C GLY A 18 -10.11 6.07 -9.92
N ASP A 19 -9.33 5.68 -10.93
CA ASP A 19 -8.23 4.73 -10.73
C ASP A 19 -7.14 5.31 -9.81
N VAL A 20 -6.56 4.44 -8.98
CA VAL A 20 -5.53 4.80 -7.99
C VAL A 20 -4.21 4.11 -8.33
N ILE A 21 -3.14 4.91 -8.44
CA ILE A 21 -1.77 4.42 -8.66
C ILE A 21 -0.99 4.53 -7.35
N TYR A 22 -0.48 3.41 -6.85
CA TYR A 22 0.45 3.39 -5.71
C TYR A 22 1.86 3.70 -6.20
N THR A 23 2.42 4.81 -5.74
CA THR A 23 3.70 5.36 -6.24
C THR A 23 4.94 4.76 -5.60
N GLY A 24 4.76 3.77 -4.72
CA GLY A 24 5.82 3.13 -3.95
C GLY A 24 6.06 3.77 -2.59
N THR A 25 6.80 3.04 -1.74
CA THR A 25 7.18 3.44 -0.38
C THR A 25 8.70 3.59 -0.31
N PRO A 26 9.23 4.68 0.27
CA PRO A 26 10.67 4.80 0.49
C PRO A 26 11.14 3.88 1.63
N GLY A 27 12.38 3.42 1.55
CA GLY A 27 13.06 2.71 2.64
C GLY A 27 12.53 1.29 2.93
N THR A 28 12.82 0.81 4.13
CA THR A 28 12.46 -0.54 4.59
C THR A 28 11.29 -0.47 5.56
N THR A 29 10.29 -1.33 5.34
CA THR A 29 9.12 -1.45 6.22
C THR A 29 9.36 -2.48 7.32
N SER A 30 8.61 -2.35 8.43
CA SER A 30 8.63 -3.30 9.55
C SER A 30 7.34 -4.12 9.59
N ALA A 31 7.42 -5.31 10.19
CA ALA A 31 6.26 -6.18 10.35
C ALA A 31 5.23 -5.55 11.30
N ILE A 32 4.00 -5.42 10.80
CA ILE A 32 2.85 -4.89 11.54
C ILE A 32 2.17 -6.02 12.34
N LYS A 33 1.70 -5.73 13.54
CA LYS A 33 1.06 -6.69 14.45
C LYS A 33 -0.37 -6.27 14.82
N PRO A 34 -1.25 -7.24 15.17
CA PRO A 34 -2.56 -6.91 15.72
C PRO A 34 -2.47 -5.99 16.94
N GLY A 35 -3.29 -4.93 16.95
CA GLY A 35 -3.29 -3.91 18.00
C GLY A 35 -2.48 -2.67 17.65
N ASP A 36 -1.58 -2.74 16.67
CA ASP A 36 -0.80 -1.58 16.22
C ASP A 36 -1.70 -0.48 15.65
N VAL A 37 -1.21 0.76 15.71
CA VAL A 37 -1.78 1.90 14.99
C VAL A 37 -0.72 2.36 14.00
N VAL A 38 -1.07 2.34 12.71
CA VAL A 38 -0.21 2.80 11.62
C VAL A 38 -0.69 4.17 11.17
N GLU A 39 0.23 5.13 11.18
CA GLU A 39 0.00 6.51 10.76
C GLU A 39 0.88 6.85 9.58
N ILE A 40 0.31 7.47 8.55
CA ILE A 40 0.99 7.92 7.34
C ILE A 40 0.55 9.35 7.09
N GLU A 41 1.51 10.26 7.00
CA GLU A 41 1.25 11.68 6.75
C GLU A 41 1.88 12.12 5.42
N ILE A 42 1.11 12.89 4.65
CA ILE A 42 1.60 13.60 3.48
C ILE A 42 1.30 15.08 3.70
N GLU A 43 2.35 15.89 3.67
CA GLU A 43 2.24 17.35 3.81
C GLU A 43 1.27 17.92 2.77
N GLY A 44 0.32 18.75 3.23
CA GLY A 44 -0.70 19.36 2.38
C GLY A 44 -1.85 18.44 1.94
N VAL A 45 -1.81 17.14 2.27
CA VAL A 45 -2.90 16.19 1.98
C VAL A 45 -3.58 15.73 3.26
N GLY A 46 -2.80 15.31 4.26
CA GLY A 46 -3.31 14.94 5.59
C GLY A 46 -2.72 13.65 6.17
N LEU A 47 -3.28 13.25 7.32
CA LEU A 47 -2.91 12.07 8.10
C LEU A 47 -3.90 10.93 7.88
N LEU A 48 -3.41 9.80 7.39
CA LEU A 48 -4.13 8.53 7.40
C LEU A 48 -3.72 7.74 8.65
N ARG A 49 -4.69 7.41 9.50
CA ARG A 49 -4.50 6.60 10.70
C ARG A 49 -5.34 5.32 10.63
N ASN A 50 -4.69 4.16 10.71
CA ASN A 50 -5.35 2.85 10.69
C ASN A 50 -4.99 2.03 11.93
N LYS A 51 -6.01 1.48 12.60
CA LYS A 51 -5.82 0.49 13.68
C LYS A 51 -5.81 -0.91 13.08
N VAL A 52 -4.79 -1.69 13.43
CA VAL A 52 -4.59 -3.04 12.90
C VAL A 52 -5.41 -4.02 13.72
N ALA A 53 -6.40 -4.62 13.08
CA ALA A 53 -7.22 -5.67 13.68
C ALA A 53 -6.49 -7.02 13.65
N LYS A 54 -6.85 -7.91 14.58
CA LYS A 54 -6.46 -9.32 14.48
C LYS A 54 -7.16 -9.93 13.28
N SER A 55 -6.42 -10.67 12.44
CA SER A 55 -7.03 -11.43 11.35
C SER A 55 -8.08 -12.40 11.92
N SER A 56 -9.28 -12.37 11.35
CA SER A 56 -10.34 -13.34 11.60
C SER A 56 -10.32 -14.52 10.61
N GLY A 57 -9.46 -14.46 9.59
CA GLY A 57 -9.24 -15.55 8.64
C GLY A 57 -8.25 -16.58 9.16
N PRO A 58 -8.12 -17.74 8.49
CA PRO A 58 -7.07 -18.71 8.82
C PRO A 58 -5.70 -18.03 8.76
N ALA A 59 -4.76 -18.45 9.61
CA ALA A 59 -3.41 -17.94 9.58
C ALA A 59 -2.84 -18.10 8.17
N TYR A 60 -2.35 -17.01 7.57
CA TYR A 60 -1.64 -17.10 6.30
C TYR A 60 -0.44 -18.03 6.50
N MET A 61 -0.46 -19.18 5.83
CA MET A 61 0.65 -20.10 5.79
C MET A 61 1.35 -19.87 4.45
N PRO A 62 2.50 -19.18 4.42
CA PRO A 62 3.23 -18.99 3.18
C PRO A 62 3.56 -20.35 2.58
N PRO A 63 3.63 -20.48 1.23
CA PRO A 63 4.12 -21.70 0.62
C PRO A 63 5.50 -22.01 1.22
N MET A 64 5.66 -23.22 1.77
CA MET A 64 6.97 -23.69 2.20
C MET A 64 7.87 -23.64 0.98
N ALA A 65 8.93 -22.82 1.05
CA ALA A 65 9.99 -22.86 0.07
C ALA A 65 10.49 -24.32 -0.03
N PRO A 66 10.84 -24.81 -1.23
CA PRO A 66 11.49 -26.11 -1.36
C PRO A 66 12.82 -26.14 -0.60
#